data_AF-A0A522SEZ2-F1
#
_entry.id   AF-A0A522SEZ2-F1
#
_cell.length_a   1.000
_cell.length_b   1.000
_cell.length_c   1.000
_cell.angle_alpha   90.00
_cell.angle_beta   90.00
_cell.angle_gamma   90.00
#
_symmetry.space_group_name_H-M   'P 1'
#
loop_
_entity.id
_entity.type
_entity.pdbx_description
1 polymer ?
#
loop_
_entity_poly.entity_id
_entity_poly.type
_entity_poly.pdbx_seq_one_letter_code
_entity_poly.pdbx_strand_id
1 'polypeptide(L)'
;MIRILRALKNKPVDKKVKQKLNYAAKQWPAALDRYEQQEKIIGTQRSSYSKTDPDATFMRMKEDHMKNGQLKPAYNVQISTNNQYITSYSIHQNTTDTSTLIPHIQQHIKS
;
A
#
# COMPACT_ATOMS: atom_id res chain seq x y z
N MET A 1 12.83 19.54 -9.41
CA MET A 1 12.76 20.75 -8.56
C MET A 1 13.83 21.80 -8.86
N ILE A 2 15.12 21.47 -8.73
CA ILE A 2 16.25 22.41 -8.87
C ILE A 2 16.26 23.12 -10.22
N ARG A 3 15.91 22.42 -11.31
CA ARG A 3 15.81 22.99 -12.67
C ARG A 3 14.72 24.05 -12.81
N ILE A 4 13.57 23.86 -12.14
CA ILE A 4 12.43 24.79 -12.17
C ILE A 4 12.77 26.07 -11.41
N LEU A 5 13.34 25.95 -10.21
CA LEU A 5 13.80 27.11 -9.42
C LEU A 5 14.87 27.92 -10.17
N ARG A 6 15.80 27.24 -10.83
CA ARG A 6 16.85 27.86 -11.64
C ARG A 6 16.27 28.61 -12.85
N ALA A 7 15.29 28.03 -13.54
CA ALA A 7 14.61 28.65 -14.69
C ALA A 7 13.77 29.88 -14.33
N LEU A 8 13.36 30.00 -13.06
CA LEU A 8 12.52 31.09 -12.56
C LEU A 8 13.32 32.22 -11.88
N LYS A 9 14.65 32.07 -11.73
CA LYS A 9 15.51 32.98 -10.94
C LYS A 9 15.47 34.44 -11.40
N ASN A 10 15.28 34.68 -12.70
CA ASN A 10 15.31 36.01 -13.32
C ASN A 10 13.98 36.40 -14.00
N LYS A 11 12.89 35.64 -13.75
CA LYS A 11 11.58 35.94 -14.33
C LYS A 11 10.70 36.62 -13.28
N PRO A 12 9.83 37.59 -13.68
CA PRO A 12 8.80 38.08 -12.79
C PRO A 12 7.84 36.93 -12.47
N VAL A 13 7.80 36.53 -11.20
CA VAL A 13 6.93 35.46 -10.70
C VAL A 13 6.11 36.04 -9.56
N ASP A 14 4.80 35.77 -9.57
CA ASP A 14 3.91 36.15 -8.48
C ASP A 14 4.46 35.64 -7.13
N LYS A 15 4.44 36.51 -6.13
CA LYS A 15 4.86 36.23 -4.74
C LYS A 15 4.21 34.95 -4.20
N LYS A 16 2.93 34.70 -4.52
CA LYS A 16 2.22 33.47 -4.11
C LYS A 16 2.84 32.21 -4.72
N VAL A 17 3.21 32.27 -6.00
CA VAL A 17 3.84 31.16 -6.73
C VAL A 17 5.24 30.91 -6.19
N LYS A 18 6.03 31.97 -5.93
CA LYS A 18 7.36 31.87 -5.34
C LYS A 18 7.32 31.23 -3.94
N GLN A 19 6.32 31.57 -3.12
CA GLN A 19 6.15 30.98 -1.80
C GLN A 19 5.86 29.47 -1.87
N LYS A 20 4.97 29.04 -2.75
CA LYS A 20 4.69 27.60 -2.98
C LYS A 20 5.92 26.85 -3.46
N LEU A 21 6.70 27.45 -4.37
CA LEU A 21 7.94 26.87 -4.88
C LEU A 21 9.02 26.72 -3.79
N ASN A 22 9.16 27.72 -2.91
CA ASN A 22 10.09 27.64 -1.78
C ASN A 22 9.66 26.56 -0.76
N TYR A 23 8.36 26.47 -0.47
CA TYR A 23 7.82 25.40 0.37
C TYR A 23 8.11 24.02 -0.24
N ALA A 24 7.81 23.86 -1.53
CA ALA A 24 8.06 22.65 -2.29
C ALA A 24 9.54 22.27 -2.27
N ALA A 25 10.44 23.23 -2.50
CA ALA A 25 11.88 23.02 -2.47
C ALA A 25 12.38 22.53 -1.10
N LYS A 26 11.77 23.02 -0.01
CA LYS A 26 12.14 22.65 1.37
C LYS A 26 11.56 21.31 1.80
N GLN A 27 10.30 21.04 1.47
CA GLN A 27 9.55 19.91 2.02
C GLN A 27 9.51 18.68 1.12
N TRP A 28 9.57 18.86 -0.20
CA TRP A 28 9.43 17.73 -1.13
C TRP A 28 10.62 16.77 -1.15
N PRO A 29 11.89 17.16 -0.92
CA PRO A 29 12.98 16.19 -0.87
C PRO A 29 12.72 15.07 0.14
N ALA A 30 12.46 15.43 1.40
CA ALA A 30 12.15 14.45 2.45
C ALA A 30 10.84 13.67 2.17
N ALA A 31 9.84 14.33 1.57
CA ALA A 31 8.61 13.65 1.18
C ALA A 31 8.83 12.61 0.08
N LEU A 32 9.65 12.93 -0.94
CA LEU A 32 9.99 12.03 -2.04
C LEU A 32 10.79 10.83 -1.54
N ASP A 33 11.78 11.05 -0.67
CA ASP A 33 12.55 9.96 -0.07
C ASP A 33 11.63 9.02 0.72
N ARG A 34 10.69 9.59 1.48
CA ARG A 34 9.67 8.81 2.19
C ARG A 34 8.80 8.02 1.20
N TYR A 35 8.28 8.65 0.15
CA TYR A 35 7.42 7.96 -0.83
C TYR A 35 8.18 6.82 -1.53
N GLU A 36 9.45 7.01 -1.86
CA GLU A 36 10.28 5.96 -2.45
C GLU A 36 10.43 4.76 -1.50
N GLN A 37 10.65 5.01 -0.20
CA GLN A 37 10.67 3.95 0.81
C GLN A 37 9.32 3.24 0.93
N GLN A 38 8.22 3.98 0.87
CA GLN A 38 6.87 3.42 0.95
C GLN A 38 6.53 2.56 -0.29
N GLU A 39 6.90 3.00 -1.48
CA GLU A 39 6.75 2.23 -2.72
C GLU A 39 7.54 0.92 -2.67
N LYS A 40 8.76 0.95 -2.09
CA LYS A 40 9.56 -0.27 -1.87
C LYS A 40 8.86 -1.26 -0.94
N ILE A 41 8.19 -0.79 0.12
CA ILE A 41 7.44 -1.65 1.05
C ILE A 41 6.17 -2.21 0.40
N ILE A 42 5.44 -1.41 -0.35
CA ILE A 42 4.21 -1.83 -1.04
C ILE A 42 4.55 -2.87 -2.12
N GLY A 43 5.61 -2.64 -2.87
CA GLY A 43 6.01 -3.50 -3.98
C GLY A 43 4.97 -3.51 -5.10
N THR A 44 4.96 -4.59 -5.90
CA THR A 44 4.05 -4.72 -7.07
C THR A 44 2.81 -5.56 -6.80
N GLN A 45 2.75 -6.23 -5.65
CA GLN A 45 1.76 -7.29 -5.38
C GLN A 45 0.53 -6.80 -4.59
N ARG A 46 0.59 -5.60 -4.00
CA ARG A 46 -0.48 -5.03 -3.16
C ARG A 46 -0.62 -3.53 -3.34
N SER A 47 -1.71 -2.96 -2.85
CA SER A 47 -2.05 -1.53 -3.00
C SER A 47 -1.83 -0.68 -1.76
N SER A 48 -1.64 -1.31 -0.60
CA SER A 48 -1.50 -0.62 0.68
C SER A 48 -0.77 -1.50 1.70
N TYR A 49 -0.36 -0.89 2.82
CA TYR A 49 0.26 -1.59 3.94
C TYR A 49 -0.05 -0.87 5.26
N SER A 50 -0.09 -1.58 6.39
CA SER A 50 -0.25 -0.94 7.71
C SER A 50 1.05 -0.29 8.17
N LYS A 51 0.95 0.85 8.85
CA LYS A 51 2.12 1.49 9.46
C LYS A 51 2.69 0.71 10.65
N THR A 52 1.81 0.00 11.38
CA THR A 52 2.20 -0.79 12.57
C THR A 52 2.53 -2.23 12.24
N ASP A 53 1.96 -2.76 11.15
CA ASP A 53 2.22 -4.10 10.62
C ASP A 53 2.44 -4.01 9.10
N PRO A 54 3.68 -3.78 8.66
CA PRO A 54 3.97 -3.58 7.24
C PRO A 54 3.59 -4.77 6.36
N ASP A 55 3.30 -5.94 6.90
CA ASP A 55 2.90 -7.11 6.11
C ASP A 55 1.39 -7.20 5.89
N ALA A 56 0.58 -6.45 6.66
CA ALA A 56 -0.88 -6.42 6.49
C ALA A 56 -1.33 -5.42 5.41
N THR A 57 -2.32 -5.80 4.60
CA THR A 57 -2.97 -4.94 3.60
C THR A 57 -4.28 -4.38 4.15
N PHE A 58 -4.65 -3.14 3.80
CA PHE A 58 -5.94 -2.59 4.20
C PHE A 58 -7.08 -3.23 3.40
N MET A 59 -7.99 -3.87 4.12
CA MET A 59 -9.12 -4.60 3.54
C MET A 59 -10.45 -4.17 4.13
N ARG A 60 -11.53 -4.37 3.37
CA ARG A 60 -12.89 -4.19 3.88
C ARG A 60 -13.27 -5.46 4.64
N MET A 61 -13.47 -5.33 5.95
CA MET A 61 -13.88 -6.46 6.78
C MET A 61 -15.37 -6.75 6.62
N LYS A 62 -15.75 -8.04 6.69
CA LYS A 62 -17.17 -8.47 6.72
C LYS A 62 -17.87 -7.91 7.95
N GLU A 63 -17.21 -8.00 9.11
CA GLU A 63 -17.69 -7.41 10.35
C GLU A 63 -17.10 -6.02 10.53
N ASP A 64 -17.92 -5.03 10.21
CA ASP A 64 -17.65 -3.64 10.57
C ASP A 64 -18.53 -3.23 11.73
N HIS A 65 -18.05 -3.48 12.95
CA HIS A 65 -18.74 -3.11 14.18
C HIS A 65 -19.09 -1.61 14.24
N MET A 66 -18.24 -0.76 13.65
CA MET A 66 -18.44 0.69 13.62
C MET A 66 -19.39 1.14 12.50
N LYS A 67 -19.76 0.24 11.57
CA LYS A 67 -20.59 0.49 10.37
C LYS A 67 -20.17 1.73 9.57
N ASN A 68 -18.91 2.15 9.67
CA ASN A 68 -18.37 3.36 9.04
C ASN A 68 -17.68 3.05 7.71
N GLY A 69 -17.52 1.77 7.40
CA GLY A 69 -16.90 1.26 6.21
C GLY A 69 -15.39 1.42 6.14
N GLN A 70 -14.74 1.65 7.27
CA GLN A 70 -13.31 1.86 7.33
C GLN A 70 -12.55 0.58 6.96
N LEU A 71 -11.53 0.73 6.10
CA LEU A 71 -10.60 -0.35 5.82
C LEU A 71 -9.75 -0.63 7.06
N LYS A 72 -9.54 -1.90 7.36
CA LYS A 72 -8.71 -2.34 8.49
C LYS A 72 -7.53 -3.15 7.94
N PRO A 73 -6.35 -3.04 8.56
CA PRO A 73 -5.22 -3.88 8.18
C PRO A 73 -5.58 -5.34 8.49
N ALA A 74 -5.47 -6.21 7.49
CA ALA A 74 -5.86 -7.60 7.59
C ALA A 74 -5.05 -8.47 6.61
N TYR A 75 -5.24 -9.77 6.76
CA TYR A 75 -4.71 -10.82 5.89
C TYR A 75 -5.87 -11.63 5.32
N ASN A 76 -5.77 -12.01 4.05
CA ASN A 76 -6.74 -12.91 3.43
C ASN A 76 -6.24 -14.35 3.57
N VAL A 77 -6.89 -15.14 4.43
CA VAL A 77 -6.50 -16.52 4.70
C VAL A 77 -7.41 -17.48 3.94
N GLN A 78 -6.82 -18.37 3.15
CA GLN A 78 -7.51 -19.49 2.52
C GLN A 78 -7.12 -20.78 3.25
N ILE A 79 -8.11 -21.63 3.53
CA ILE A 79 -7.94 -22.87 4.30
C ILE A 79 -8.55 -24.02 3.51
N SER A 80 -7.78 -25.09 3.30
CA SER A 80 -8.29 -26.35 2.77
C SER A 80 -8.60 -27.32 3.90
N THR A 81 -9.72 -28.01 3.79
CA THR A 81 -10.14 -29.02 4.75
C THR A 81 -10.54 -30.31 4.06
N ASN A 82 -10.19 -31.46 4.64
CA ASN A 82 -10.63 -32.78 4.23
C ASN A 82 -11.02 -33.61 5.45
N ASN A 83 -12.21 -34.22 5.44
CA ASN A 83 -12.71 -35.06 6.54
C ASN A 83 -12.60 -34.39 7.93
N GLN A 84 -12.95 -33.11 8.03
CA GLN A 84 -12.84 -32.28 9.24
C GLN A 84 -11.40 -31.96 9.71
N TYR A 85 -10.38 -32.32 8.93
CA TYR A 85 -9.00 -31.92 9.16
C TYR A 85 -8.63 -30.73 8.28
N ILE A 86 -7.84 -29.80 8.83
CA ILE A 86 -7.18 -28.76 8.05
C ILE A 86 -5.99 -29.41 7.34
N THR A 87 -5.98 -29.39 6.01
CA THR A 87 -4.92 -29.99 5.19
C THR A 87 -3.90 -28.97 4.71
N SER A 88 -4.32 -27.70 4.52
CA SER A 88 -3.41 -26.63 4.15
C SER A 88 -4.00 -25.25 4.47
N TYR A 89 -3.14 -24.24 4.53
CA TYR A 89 -3.53 -22.84 4.59
C TYR A 89 -2.58 -21.99 3.75
N SER A 90 -3.06 -20.83 3.30
CA SER A 90 -2.23 -19.83 2.62
C SER A 90 -2.72 -18.43 2.94
N ILE A 91 -1.80 -17.47 2.87
CA ILE A 91 -2.06 -16.06 3.20
C ILE A 91 -1.86 -15.24 1.94
N HIS A 92 -2.85 -14.41 1.63
CA HIS A 92 -2.90 -13.56 0.44
C HIS A 92 -3.03 -12.09 0.85
N GLN A 93 -2.46 -11.22 0.02
CA GLN A 93 -2.52 -9.77 0.19
C GLN A 93 -3.68 -9.14 -0.59
N ASN A 94 -4.40 -9.92 -1.39
CA ASN A 94 -5.57 -9.48 -2.13
C ASN A 94 -6.79 -9.34 -1.21
N THR A 95 -7.53 -8.26 -1.37
CA THR A 95 -8.77 -7.99 -0.63
C THR A 95 -9.90 -8.96 -0.96
N THR A 96 -9.86 -9.60 -2.13
CA THR A 96 -10.90 -10.53 -2.61
C THR A 96 -10.31 -11.89 -2.96
N ASP A 97 -11.06 -12.94 -2.68
CA ASP A 97 -10.61 -14.34 -2.79
C ASP A 97 -10.67 -14.88 -4.24
N THR A 98 -11.21 -14.10 -5.18
CA THR A 98 -11.45 -14.55 -6.56
C THR A 98 -10.18 -14.99 -7.29
N SER A 99 -9.02 -14.43 -6.93
CA SER A 99 -7.72 -14.76 -7.50
C SER A 99 -6.86 -15.66 -6.61
N THR A 100 -7.34 -16.08 -5.43
CA THR A 100 -6.50 -16.74 -4.42
C THR A 100 -6.49 -18.27 -4.53
N LEU A 101 -7.48 -18.86 -5.24
CA LEU A 101 -7.60 -20.32 -5.35
C LEU A 101 -6.41 -20.97 -6.06
N ILE A 102 -6.02 -20.45 -7.23
CA ILE A 102 -4.88 -20.97 -8.00
C ILE A 102 -3.59 -20.94 -7.17
N PRO A 103 -3.18 -19.79 -6.58
CA PRO A 103 -1.96 -19.77 -5.77
C PRO A 103 -2.08 -20.63 -4.50
N HIS A 104 -3.26 -20.74 -3.87
CA HIS A 104 -3.47 -21.62 -2.72
C HIS A 104 -3.22 -23.10 -3.05
N ILE A 105 -3.81 -23.60 -4.16
CA ILE A 105 -3.62 -25.00 -4.59
C ILE A 105 -2.16 -25.24 -4.98
N GLN A 106 -1.53 -24.31 -5.70
CA GLN A 106 -0.12 -24.44 -6.08
C GLN A 106 0.81 -24.49 -4.86
N GLN A 107 0.50 -23.77 -3.79
CA GLN A 107 1.23 -23.84 -2.53
C GLN A 107 1.03 -25.21 -1.86
N HIS A 108 -0.19 -25.75 -1.86
CA HIS A 108 -0.49 -27.07 -1.31
C HIS A 108 0.20 -28.22 -2.08
N ILE A 109 0.29 -28.15 -3.41
CA ILE A 109 0.99 -29.18 -4.21
C ILE A 109 2.50 -29.19 -3.90
N LYS A 110 3.07 -28.06 -3.50
CA LYS A 110 4.50 -27.91 -3.21
C LYS A 110 4.89 -28.27 -1.77
N SER A 111 3.92 -28.35 -0.85
CA SER A 111 4.13 -28.66 0.57
C SER A 111 4.23 -30.16 0.79
#